data_AF-A0A959N1E9-F1
#
_entry.id   AF-A0A959N1E9-F1
#
_cell.length_a   1.000
_cell.length_b   1.000
_cell.length_c   1.000
_cell.angle_alpha   90.00
_cell.angle_beta   90.00
_cell.angle_gamma   90.00
#
_symmetry.space_group_name_H-M   'P 1'
#
loop_
_entity.id
_entity.type
_entity.pdbx_description
1 polymer ?
#
loop_
_entity_poly.entity_id
_entity_poly.type
_entity_poly.pdbx_seq_one_letter_code
_entity_poly.pdbx_strand_id
1 'polypeptide(L)'
;MNIYRIMLANAFVLIVLGVYGFFDSGSPTALIAPAIGVILIVLAFPIKNENKTAAHIGVGLTLIAAIMFFVTGFMRNNMIVIVMAIFTTLALFMYIMDFKRRKQEREG
;
A
#
# COMPACT_ATOMS: atom_id res chain seq x y z
N MET A 1 11.92 10.80 1.62
CA MET A 1 10.49 11.08 1.40
C MET A 1 9.71 10.71 2.65
N ASN A 2 8.71 11.49 3.08
CA ASN A 2 7.97 11.16 4.31
C ASN A 2 7.04 9.94 4.10
N ILE A 3 7.03 8.97 5.03
CA ILE A 3 6.11 7.81 5.08
C ILE A 3 4.67 8.22 4.78
N TYR A 4 4.23 9.35 5.33
CA TYR A 4 2.90 9.90 5.08
C TYR A 4 2.59 10.04 3.58
N ARG A 5 3.52 10.59 2.79
CA ARG A 5 3.33 10.80 1.35
C ARG A 5 3.35 9.49 0.58
N ILE A 6 4.19 8.53 1.00
CA ILE A 6 4.27 7.20 0.39
C ILE A 6 2.95 6.43 0.64
N MET A 7 2.38 6.52 1.84
CA MET A 7 1.08 5.91 2.17
C MET A 7 -0.06 6.47 1.36
N LEU A 8 -0.14 7.79 1.23
CA LEU A 8 -1.17 8.41 0.41
C LEU A 8 -1.03 8.04 -1.07
N ALA A 9 0.19 8.04 -1.61
CA ALA A 9 0.42 7.66 -2.99
C ALA A 9 0.01 6.20 -3.26
N ASN A 10 0.42 5.28 -2.38
CA ASN A 10 0.04 3.87 -2.51
C ASN A 10 -1.47 3.67 -2.37
N ALA A 11 -2.09 4.32 -1.40
CA ALA A 11 -3.53 4.27 -1.21
C ALA A 11 -4.30 4.79 -2.43
N PHE A 12 -3.85 5.90 -3.02
CA PHE A 12 -4.47 6.46 -4.21
C PHE A 12 -4.41 5.49 -5.39
N VAL A 13 -3.26 4.87 -5.63
CA VAL A 13 -3.10 3.85 -6.68
C VAL A 13 -4.02 2.66 -6.45
N LEU A 14 -4.09 2.15 -5.22
CA LEU A 14 -4.96 1.03 -4.87
C LEU A 14 -6.45 1.34 -5.06
N ILE A 15 -6.87 2.55 -4.72
CA ILE A 15 -8.26 2.99 -4.92
C ILE A 15 -8.56 3.10 -6.41
N VAL A 16 -7.74 3.82 -7.18
CA VAL A 16 -8.01 4.06 -8.60
C VAL A 16 -7.99 2.75 -9.39
N LEU A 17 -6.93 1.95 -9.25
CA LEU A 17 -6.80 0.69 -9.97
C LEU A 17 -7.82 -0.35 -9.49
N GLY A 18 -8.14 -0.37 -8.20
CA GLY A 18 -9.12 -1.29 -7.64
C GLY A 18 -10.56 -0.99 -8.08
N VAL A 19 -10.93 0.28 -8.12
CA VAL A 19 -12.24 0.72 -8.67
C VAL A 19 -12.29 0.44 -10.17
N TYR A 20 -11.22 0.74 -10.92
CA TYR A 20 -11.13 0.40 -12.34
C TYR A 20 -11.30 -1.11 -12.56
N GLY A 21 -10.58 -1.94 -11.79
CA GLY A 21 -10.68 -3.39 -11.86
C GLY A 21 -12.08 -3.93 -11.51
N PHE A 22 -12.84 -3.23 -10.65
CA PHE A 22 -14.23 -3.56 -10.37
C PHE A 22 -15.14 -3.30 -11.59
N PHE A 23 -15.00 -2.13 -12.22
CA PHE A 23 -15.79 -1.80 -13.42
C PHE A 23 -15.46 -2.70 -14.61
N ASP A 24 -14.19 -3.08 -14.77
CA ASP A 24 -13.73 -3.94 -15.86
C ASP A 24 -14.17 -5.41 -15.67
N SER A 25 -13.99 -5.96 -14.47
CA SER A 25 -14.26 -7.38 -14.21
C SER A 25 -15.63 -7.69 -13.62
N GLY A 26 -16.37 -6.68 -13.14
CA GLY A 26 -17.59 -6.84 -12.35
C GLY A 26 -17.41 -7.56 -11.00
N SER A 27 -16.17 -7.88 -10.61
CA SER A 27 -15.91 -8.73 -9.45
C SER A 27 -15.83 -7.91 -8.15
N PRO A 28 -16.67 -8.19 -7.14
CA PRO A 28 -16.62 -7.49 -5.85
C PRO A 28 -15.25 -7.62 -5.14
N THR A 29 -14.50 -8.67 -5.45
CA THR A 29 -13.14 -8.88 -4.92
C THR A 29 -12.15 -7.77 -5.29
N ALA A 30 -12.37 -7.06 -6.40
CA ALA A 30 -11.54 -5.92 -6.78
C ALA A 30 -11.66 -4.75 -5.78
N LEU A 31 -12.78 -4.66 -5.05
CA LEU A 31 -13.02 -3.64 -4.02
C LEU A 31 -12.21 -3.86 -2.73
N ILE A 32 -11.52 -5.00 -2.59
CA ILE A 32 -10.56 -5.22 -1.49
C ILE A 32 -9.40 -4.21 -1.59
N ALA A 33 -8.90 -3.93 -2.80
CA ALA A 33 -7.80 -2.98 -2.98
C ALA A 33 -8.18 -1.54 -2.58
N PRO A 34 -9.31 -0.97 -3.02
CA PRO A 34 -9.80 0.33 -2.55
C PRO A 34 -10.07 0.36 -1.04
N ALA A 35 -10.63 -0.71 -0.46
CA ALA A 35 -10.83 -0.80 0.98
C ALA A 35 -9.50 -0.70 1.75
N ILE A 36 -8.46 -1.43 1.31
CA ILE A 36 -7.11 -1.33 1.86
C ILE A 36 -6.56 0.09 1.67
N GLY A 37 -6.77 0.70 0.50
CA GLY A 37 -6.36 2.08 0.24
C GLY A 37 -7.00 3.08 1.21
N VAL A 38 -8.29 2.96 1.50
CA VAL A 38 -8.98 3.80 2.49
C VAL A 38 -8.37 3.60 3.89
N ILE A 39 -8.10 2.36 4.30
CA ILE A 39 -7.45 2.07 5.59
C ILE A 39 -6.06 2.71 5.65
N LEU A 40 -5.28 2.65 4.57
CA LEU A 40 -3.97 3.31 4.49
C LEU A 40 -4.07 4.83 4.60
N ILE A 41 -5.11 5.46 4.02
CA ILE A 41 -5.35 6.91 4.21
C ILE A 41 -5.63 7.22 5.68
N VAL A 42 -6.50 6.43 6.33
CA VAL A 42 -6.83 6.60 7.75
C VAL A 42 -5.58 6.45 8.62
N LEU A 43 -4.73 5.47 8.34
CA LEU A 43 -3.46 5.28 9.05
C LEU A 43 -2.41 6.35 8.73
N ALA A 44 -2.51 7.04 7.58
CA ALA A 44 -1.60 8.12 7.23
C ALA A 44 -1.81 9.37 8.12
N PHE A 45 -3.04 9.67 8.55
CA PHE A 45 -3.32 10.80 9.44
C PHE A 45 -2.54 10.79 10.76
N PRO A 46 -2.55 9.73 11.58
CA PRO A 46 -1.80 9.69 12.83
C PRO A 46 -0.27 9.68 12.63
N ILE A 47 0.23 9.27 11.47
CA ILE A 47 1.68 9.34 11.14
C ILE A 47 2.14 10.79 10.97
N LYS A 48 1.25 11.69 10.54
CA LYS A 48 1.52 13.14 10.52
C LYS A 48 1.79 13.68 11.94
N ASN A 49 1.21 13.06 12.97
CA ASN A 49 1.41 13.38 14.37
C ASN A 49 2.53 12.54 15.01
N GLU A 50 3.51 12.11 14.22
CA GLU A 50 4.70 11.32 14.64
C GLU A 50 4.42 9.97 15.32
N ASN A 51 3.22 9.41 15.13
CA ASN A 51 2.88 8.12 15.71
C ASN A 51 3.66 6.97 15.02
N LYS A 52 4.70 6.48 15.69
CA LYS A 52 5.56 5.39 15.23
C LYS A 52 4.81 4.06 15.09
N THR A 53 3.78 3.83 15.91
CA THR A 53 2.97 2.61 15.88
C THR A 53 2.12 2.57 14.61
N ALA A 54 1.47 3.69 14.26
CA ALA A 54 0.69 3.79 13.03
C ALA A 54 1.53 3.54 11.77
N ALA A 55 2.79 4.00 11.76
CA ALA A 55 3.71 3.72 10.67
C ALA A 55 4.02 2.21 10.55
N HIS A 56 4.32 1.51 11.65
CA HIS A 56 4.56 0.07 11.61
C HIS A 56 3.33 -0.72 11.16
N ILE A 57 2.14 -0.33 11.63
CA ILE A 57 0.87 -0.95 11.21
C ILE A 57 0.65 -0.74 9.70
N GLY A 58 0.85 0.49 9.20
CA GLY A 58 0.68 0.80 7.77
C GLY A 58 1.63 0.01 6.87
N VAL A 59 2.88 -0.18 7.29
CA VAL A 59 3.85 -1.00 6.55
C VAL A 59 3.50 -2.48 6.62
N GLY A 60 3.09 -2.99 7.78
CA GLY A 60 2.62 -4.36 7.93
C GLY A 60 1.39 -4.64 7.05
N LEU A 61 0.44 -3.72 7.00
CA LEU A 61 -0.71 -3.81 6.11
C LEU A 61 -0.30 -3.79 4.64
N THR A 62 0.64 -2.94 4.26
CA THR A 62 1.17 -2.88 2.88
C THR A 62 1.86 -4.20 2.49
N LEU A 63 2.57 -4.84 3.43
CA LEU A 63 3.21 -6.15 3.20
C LEU A 63 2.17 -7.24 2.92
N ILE A 64 1.14 -7.33 3.77
CA ILE A 64 0.05 -8.29 3.61
C ILE A 64 -0.69 -8.04 2.29
N ALA A 65 -0.96 -6.78 1.96
CA ALA A 65 -1.62 -6.41 0.71
C ALA A 65 -0.79 -6.82 -0.52
N ALA A 66 0.52 -6.59 -0.52
CA ALA A 66 1.40 -6.99 -1.62
C ALA A 66 1.36 -8.50 -1.86
N ILE A 67 1.44 -9.32 -0.80
CA ILE A 67 1.37 -10.78 -0.90
C ILE A 67 0.01 -11.21 -1.44
N MET A 68 -1.09 -10.67 -0.90
CA MET A 68 -2.43 -10.98 -1.38
C MET A 68 -2.63 -10.65 -2.86
N PHE A 69 -2.15 -9.49 -3.32
CA PHE A 69 -2.30 -9.10 -4.72
C PHE A 69 -1.45 -9.96 -5.65
N PHE A 70 -0.25 -10.37 -5.26
CA PHE A 70 0.52 -11.32 -6.07
C PHE A 70 -0.20 -12.66 -6.20
N VAL A 71 -0.65 -13.24 -5.08
CA VAL A 71 -1.38 -14.52 -5.10
C VAL A 71 -2.64 -14.40 -5.96
N THR A 72 -3.45 -13.37 -5.74
CA THR A 72 -4.70 -13.17 -6.48
C THR A 72 -4.45 -12.90 -7.96
N GLY A 73 -3.45 -12.07 -8.28
CA GLY A 73 -3.09 -11.70 -9.64
C GLY A 73 -2.64 -12.91 -10.46
N PHE A 74 -1.78 -13.76 -9.90
CA PHE A 74 -1.35 -15.00 -10.56
C PHE A 74 -2.46 -16.03 -10.66
N MET A 75 -3.21 -16.29 -9.57
CA MET A 75 -4.28 -17.29 -9.58
C MET A 75 -5.40 -16.98 -10.57
N ARG A 76 -5.72 -15.69 -10.75
CA ARG A 76 -6.81 -15.25 -11.64
C ARG A 76 -6.32 -14.77 -12.99
N ASN A 77 -5.02 -14.89 -13.27
CA ASN A 77 -4.35 -14.36 -14.44
C ASN A 77 -4.76 -12.90 -14.76
N ASN A 78 -4.93 -12.08 -13.71
CA ASN A 78 -5.45 -10.73 -13.83
C ASN A 78 -4.29 -9.72 -13.81
N MET A 79 -3.94 -9.21 -14.99
CA MET A 79 -2.83 -8.28 -15.17
C MET A 79 -2.99 -6.99 -14.35
N ILE A 80 -4.22 -6.47 -14.17
CA ILE A 80 -4.46 -5.25 -13.41
C ILE A 80 -4.05 -5.45 -11.95
N VAL A 81 -4.42 -6.60 -11.36
CA VAL A 81 -4.05 -6.95 -9.99
C VAL A 81 -2.54 -7.19 -9.85
N ILE A 82 -1.89 -7.76 -10.87
CA ILE A 82 -0.42 -7.92 -10.89
C ILE A 82 0.27 -6.55 -10.92
N VAL A 83 -0.22 -5.61 -11.72
CA VAL A 83 0.30 -4.23 -11.75
C VAL A 83 0.12 -3.54 -10.40
N MET A 84 -1.04 -3.72 -9.76
CA MET A 84 -1.27 -3.24 -8.38
C MET A 84 -0.27 -3.86 -7.39
N ALA A 85 0.03 -5.15 -7.52
CA ALA A 85 0.99 -5.84 -6.66
C ALA A 85 2.39 -5.21 -6.80
N ILE A 86 2.85 -4.97 -8.03
CA ILE A 86 4.14 -4.34 -8.31
C ILE A 86 4.22 -2.94 -7.67
N PHE A 87 3.19 -2.11 -7.85
CA PHE A 87 3.14 -0.78 -7.23
C PHE A 87 3.16 -0.83 -5.70
N THR A 88 2.39 -1.76 -5.12
CA THR A 88 2.34 -1.97 -3.67
C THR A 88 3.70 -2.42 -3.13
N THR A 89 4.41 -3.28 -3.87
CA THR A 89 5.77 -3.71 -3.53
C THR A 89 6.78 -2.57 -3.63
N LEU A 90 6.69 -1.70 -4.65
CA LEU A 90 7.53 -0.51 -4.72
C LEU A 90 7.30 0.42 -3.51
N ALA A 91 6.04 0.60 -3.09
CA ALA A 91 5.72 1.36 -1.88
C ALA A 91 6.34 0.72 -0.62
N LEU A 92 6.30 -0.61 -0.52
CA LEU A 92 6.96 -1.36 0.56
C LEU A 92 8.47 -1.08 0.61
N PHE A 93 9.17 -1.16 -0.52
CA PHE A 93 10.60 -0.85 -0.58
C PHE A 93 10.88 0.59 -0.15
N MET A 94 10.07 1.54 -0.60
CA MET A 94 10.18 2.95 -0.19
C MET A 94 10.00 3.13 1.33
N TYR A 95 9.10 2.38 1.97
CA TYR A 95 8.99 2.41 3.44
C TYR A 95 10.23 1.88 4.14
N ILE A 96 10.75 0.73 3.70
CA ILE A 96 11.94 0.12 4.32
C ILE A 96 13.12 1.08 4.22
N MET A 97 13.30 1.72 3.05
CA MET A 97 14.32 2.75 2.86
C MET A 97 14.12 3.94 3.80
N ASP A 98 12.88 4.43 3.99
CA ASP A 98 12.63 5.53 4.91
C ASP A 98 12.90 5.16 6.37
N PHE A 99 12.57 3.94 6.79
CA PHE A 99 12.92 3.43 8.12
C PHE A 99 14.42 3.38 8.33
N LYS A 100 15.18 2.86 7.36
CA LYS A 100 16.66 2.83 7.43
C LYS A 100 17.24 4.24 7.50
N ARG A 101 16.73 5.17 6.69
CA ARG A 101 17.18 6.56 6.66
C ARG A 101 16.95 7.27 8.00
N ARG A 102 15.76 7.13 8.61
CA ARG A 102 15.48 7.70 9.93
C ARG A 102 16.28 7.06 11.06
N LYS A 103 16.75 5.82 10.89
CA LYS A 103 17.68 5.18 11.83
C LYS A 103 19.07 5.79 11.71
N GLN A 104 19.58 5.96 10.48
CA GLN A 104 20.87 6.58 10.22
C GLN A 104 20.94 8.04 10.72
N GLU A 105 19.89 8.83 10.51
CA GLU A 105 19.77 10.22 11.02
C GLU A 105 19.78 10.33 12.56
N ARG A 106 19.57 9.23 13.30
CA ARG A 106 19.65 9.21 14.77
C ARG A 106 21.02 8.73 15.29
N GLU A 107 21.81 8.08 14.43
CA GLU A 107 23.08 7.45 14.79
C GLU A 107 24.29 8.26 14.32
N GLY A 108 24.11 9.31 13.52
CA GLY A 108 25.15 10.25 13.06
C GLY A 108 24.92 11.66 13.59
#